data_AF-X0Y922-F1
#
_entry.id   AF-X0Y922-F1
#
_cell.length_a   1.000
_cell.length_b   1.000
_cell.length_c   1.000
_cell.angle_alpha   90.00
_cell.angle_beta   90.00
_cell.angle_gamma   90.00
#
_symmetry.space_group_name_H-M   'P 1'
#
loop_
_entity.id
_entity.type
_entity.pdbx_description
1 polymer ?
#
loop_
_entity_poly.entity_id
_entity_poly.type
_entity_poly.pdbx_seq_one_letter_code
_entity_poly.pdbx_strand_id
1 'polypeptide(L)'
;MPQTATITNAQRARFIAHHLRSAAGRQFLAASMIQPLRTRRDYASVGRRTFMVEQLPDGALALYDKDPDVIAFVIGEEAENILAVQKPRRVHFPLFEIASNPEIPLTQVKERRFDLLQRAQDLAKAQIQAAEDERVFAIMDAIATVGFDSIGPTNPDIPVAAPLTPSVMADAFGLIERHSLMVARIYMNAVDYADIRKWGRDILDTESQAVLLRTGLQAVLWGAQIITSR
;
A
#
# COMPACT_ATOMS: atom_id res chain seq x y z
N MET A 1 -16.32 26.63 -23.24
CA MET A 1 -15.67 25.32 -23.41
C MET A 1 -16.69 24.37 -24.02
N PRO A 2 -16.44 23.73 -25.18
CA PRO A 2 -17.42 22.86 -25.81
C PRO A 2 -17.53 21.55 -25.00
N GLN A 3 -18.75 21.24 -24.56
CA GLN A 3 -19.09 19.98 -23.89
C GLN A 3 -18.84 18.81 -24.84
N THR A 4 -18.04 17.85 -24.41
CA THR A 4 -17.87 16.56 -25.10
C THR A 4 -19.22 15.83 -25.11
N ALA A 5 -19.84 15.72 -26.28
CA ALA A 5 -21.10 15.03 -26.46
C ALA A 5 -20.98 13.57 -25.98
N THR A 6 -21.64 13.26 -24.87
CA THR A 6 -21.72 11.91 -24.31
C THR A 6 -22.62 11.08 -25.22
N ILE A 7 -22.00 10.32 -26.13
CA ILE A 7 -22.71 9.42 -27.05
C ILE A 7 -23.56 8.44 -26.23
N THR A 8 -24.87 8.45 -26.46
CA THR A 8 -25.82 7.60 -25.71
C THR A 8 -25.65 6.12 -26.07
N ASN A 9 -25.93 5.22 -25.11
CA ASN A 9 -25.79 3.77 -25.32
C ASN A 9 -26.59 3.24 -26.52
N ALA A 10 -27.75 3.83 -26.81
CA ALA A 10 -28.57 3.49 -27.97
C ALA A 10 -27.88 3.83 -29.32
N GLN A 11 -27.15 4.94 -29.38
CA GLN A 11 -26.38 5.33 -30.57
C GLN A 11 -25.16 4.42 -30.79
N ARG A 12 -24.51 3.98 -29.72
CA ARG A 12 -23.41 2.99 -29.79
C ARG A 12 -23.89 1.65 -30.34
N ALA A 13 -25.04 1.16 -29.87
CA ALA A 13 -25.64 -0.10 -30.34
C ALA A 13 -25.96 -0.06 -31.85
N ARG A 14 -26.49 1.08 -32.36
CA ARG A 14 -26.75 1.26 -33.79
C ARG A 14 -25.47 1.26 -34.63
N PHE A 15 -24.40 1.89 -34.17
CA PHE A 15 -23.09 1.88 -34.83
C PHE A 15 -22.49 0.46 -34.88
N ILE A 16 -22.56 -0.28 -33.78
CA ILE A 16 -22.09 -1.67 -33.72
C ILE A 16 -22.89 -2.57 -34.68
N ALA A 17 -24.22 -2.43 -34.69
CA ALA A 17 -25.10 -3.19 -35.58
C ALA A 17 -24.90 -2.84 -37.07
N HIS A 18 -24.42 -1.64 -37.39
CA HIS A 18 -24.05 -1.27 -38.75
C HIS A 18 -22.75 -1.97 -39.18
N HIS A 19 -21.70 -1.92 -38.35
CA HIS A 19 -20.41 -2.54 -38.66
C HIS A 19 -20.44 -4.07 -38.61
N LEU A 20 -21.38 -4.70 -37.90
CA LEU A 20 -21.51 -6.16 -37.89
C LEU A 20 -21.98 -6.78 -39.21
N ARG A 21 -22.63 -6.00 -40.08
CA ARG A 21 -23.25 -6.50 -41.33
C ARG A 21 -22.22 -6.87 -42.40
N SER A 22 -21.08 -6.18 -42.46
CA SER A 22 -20.05 -6.42 -43.47
C SER A 22 -18.85 -7.18 -42.89
N ALA A 23 -18.18 -8.00 -43.72
CA ALA A 23 -16.97 -8.70 -43.30
C ALA A 23 -15.84 -7.72 -42.91
N ALA A 24 -15.70 -6.62 -43.67
CA ALA A 24 -14.77 -5.54 -43.36
C ALA A 24 -15.13 -4.80 -42.07
N GLY A 25 -16.42 -4.58 -41.80
CA GLY A 25 -16.89 -3.94 -40.57
C GLY A 25 -16.66 -4.82 -39.33
N ARG A 26 -16.79 -6.15 -39.47
CA ARG A 26 -16.42 -7.11 -38.41
C ARG A 26 -14.92 -7.13 -38.13
N GLN A 27 -14.08 -7.03 -39.16
CA GLN A 27 -12.62 -6.89 -38.99
C GLN A 27 -12.25 -5.56 -38.31
N PHE A 28 -12.88 -4.46 -38.70
CA PHE A 28 -12.68 -3.15 -38.06
C PHE A 28 -13.12 -3.15 -36.59
N LEU A 29 -14.26 -3.77 -36.29
CA LEU A 29 -14.77 -3.90 -34.94
C LEU A 29 -13.88 -4.82 -34.08
N ALA A 30 -13.41 -5.94 -34.63
CA ALA A 30 -12.48 -6.82 -33.94
C ALA A 30 -11.13 -6.13 -33.66
N ALA A 31 -10.66 -5.30 -34.60
CA ALA A 31 -9.45 -4.50 -34.45
C ALA A 31 -9.56 -3.43 -33.36
N SER A 32 -10.73 -2.80 -33.19
CA SER A 32 -10.98 -1.79 -32.16
C SER A 32 -11.27 -2.38 -30.78
N MET A 33 -11.55 -3.68 -30.70
CA MET A 33 -11.76 -4.41 -29.44
C MET A 33 -10.47 -5.00 -28.85
N ILE A 34 -9.30 -4.82 -29.48
CA ILE A 34 -8.04 -5.37 -28.94
C ILE A 34 -7.67 -4.58 -27.68
N GLN A 35 -8.02 -5.14 -26.53
CA GLN A 35 -7.59 -4.61 -25.24
C GLN A 35 -6.07 -4.68 -25.13
N PRO A 36 -5.42 -3.68 -24.52
CA PRO A 36 -4.01 -3.78 -24.19
C PRO A 36 -3.78 -4.98 -23.28
N LEU A 37 -2.82 -5.83 -23.65
CA LEU A 37 -2.51 -7.11 -22.98
C LEU A 37 -2.10 -6.99 -21.49
N ARG A 38 -2.00 -5.77 -20.93
CA ARG A 38 -1.29 -5.48 -19.67
C ARG A 38 -2.13 -4.90 -18.52
N THR A 39 -3.46 -5.05 -18.54
CA THR A 39 -4.36 -4.50 -17.50
C THR A 39 -4.20 -5.09 -16.10
N ARG A 40 -3.68 -6.33 -15.96
CA ARG A 40 -3.54 -7.01 -14.66
C ARG A 40 -2.20 -6.80 -13.94
N ARG A 41 -1.26 -6.03 -14.51
CA ARG A 41 0.10 -5.85 -13.95
C ARG A 41 0.35 -4.46 -13.35
N ASP A 42 -0.68 -3.63 -13.28
CA ASP A 42 -0.52 -2.28 -12.76
C ASP A 42 -0.49 -2.32 -11.22
N TYR A 43 0.31 -1.43 -10.66
CA TYR A 43 0.52 -1.36 -9.22
C TYR A 43 -0.74 -0.85 -8.52
N ALA A 44 -1.08 -1.44 -7.39
CA ALA A 44 -2.15 -0.98 -6.50
C ALA A 44 -1.51 -0.59 -5.17
N SER A 45 -1.75 0.65 -4.72
CA SER A 45 -1.17 1.17 -3.48
C SER A 45 -1.43 0.24 -2.28
N VAL A 46 -0.36 0.01 -1.52
CA VAL A 46 -0.38 -0.64 -0.22
C VAL A 46 -0.60 0.40 0.87
N GLY A 47 0.09 1.55 0.81
CA GLY A 47 0.09 2.57 1.88
C GLY A 47 -1.30 3.10 2.22
N ARG A 48 -2.10 3.46 1.22
CA ARG A 48 -3.46 3.99 1.45
C ARG A 48 -4.46 2.96 1.97
N ARG A 49 -4.17 1.67 1.75
CA ARG A 49 -5.00 0.57 2.28
C ARG A 49 -4.64 0.24 3.72
N THR A 50 -3.42 0.58 4.13
CA THR A 50 -2.86 0.16 5.41
C THR A 50 -2.94 1.24 6.48
N PHE A 51 -2.67 2.49 6.11
CA PHE A 51 -2.70 3.62 7.01
C PHE A 51 -4.04 4.35 6.94
N MET A 52 -4.38 5.02 8.04
CA MET A 52 -5.52 5.93 8.04
C MET A 52 -5.20 7.12 7.14
N VAL A 53 -6.05 7.37 6.15
CA VAL A 53 -5.90 8.49 5.22
C VAL A 53 -6.82 9.61 5.66
N GLU A 54 -6.24 10.71 6.12
CA GLU A 54 -6.97 11.94 6.40
C GLU A 54 -6.91 12.87 5.19
N GLN A 55 -8.06 13.48 4.86
CA GLN A 55 -8.13 14.52 3.83
C GLN A 55 -8.01 15.88 4.51
N LEU A 56 -6.82 16.48 4.43
CA LEU A 56 -6.57 17.81 4.98
C LEU A 56 -7.13 18.89 4.03
N PRO A 57 -7.84 19.89 4.56
CA PRO A 57 -8.20 21.09 3.81
C PRO A 57 -6.95 21.84 3.34
N ASP A 58 -7.09 22.58 2.24
CA ASP A 58 -6.00 23.36 1.68
C ASP A 58 -5.45 24.38 2.69
N GLY A 59 -4.12 24.42 2.86
CA GLY A 59 -3.43 25.27 3.83
C GLY A 59 -3.45 24.81 5.30
N ALA A 60 -4.12 23.70 5.64
CA ALA A 60 -4.08 23.16 7.00
C ALA A 60 -2.73 22.45 7.28
N LEU A 61 -2.12 22.77 8.42
CA LEU A 61 -0.90 22.10 8.87
C LEU A 61 -1.25 20.75 9.50
N ALA A 62 -0.60 19.67 9.03
CA ALA A 62 -0.72 18.35 9.63
C ALA A 62 0.07 18.30 10.96
N LEU A 63 -0.62 18.64 12.04
CA LEU A 63 -0.11 18.64 13.41
C LEU A 63 -1.05 17.79 14.27
N TYR A 64 -0.50 16.75 14.90
CA TYR A 64 -1.27 15.88 15.79
C TYR A 64 -0.66 15.91 17.19
N ASP A 65 -1.51 16.10 18.19
CA ASP A 65 -1.13 16.04 19.59
C ASP A 65 -0.98 14.57 20.02
N LYS A 66 0.13 14.25 20.69
CA LYS A 66 0.37 12.94 21.30
C LYS A 66 -0.03 13.01 22.77
N ASP A 67 -0.73 11.98 23.24
CA ASP A 67 -1.06 11.84 24.65
C ASP A 67 0.21 11.78 25.53
N PRO A 68 0.22 12.49 26.67
CA PRO A 68 1.33 12.44 27.60
C PRO A 68 1.35 11.13 28.37
N ASP A 69 2.54 10.52 28.51
CA ASP A 69 2.74 9.36 29.37
C ASP A 69 2.67 9.79 30.84
N VAL A 70 1.74 9.20 31.61
CA VAL A 70 1.56 9.50 33.04
C VAL A 70 2.19 8.38 33.87
N ILE A 71 3.09 8.75 34.77
CA ILE A 71 3.70 7.84 35.73
C ILE A 71 3.00 7.94 37.07
N ALA A 72 2.79 6.80 37.72
CA ALA A 72 2.24 6.72 39.06
C ALA A 72 3.34 6.32 40.06
N PHE A 73 3.32 6.93 41.24
CA PHE A 73 4.22 6.60 42.34
C PHE A 73 3.43 6.00 43.50
N VAL A 74 4.01 4.99 44.16
CA VAL A 74 3.48 4.49 45.43
C VAL A 74 4.02 5.40 46.54
N ILE A 75 3.11 6.02 47.29
CA ILE A 75 3.44 6.96 48.37
C ILE A 75 3.18 6.27 49.71
N GLY A 76 4.11 6.40 50.67
CA GLY A 76 3.98 5.88 52.03
C GLY A 76 3.00 6.70 52.88
N GLU A 77 2.57 6.15 54.02
CA GLU A 77 1.46 6.69 54.84
C GLU A 77 1.63 8.15 55.30
N GLU A 78 2.88 8.63 55.47
CA GLU A 78 3.20 10.01 55.88
C GLU A 78 3.97 10.79 54.81
N ALA A 79 4.09 10.27 53.59
CA ALA A 79 4.88 10.90 52.54
C ALA A 79 4.06 11.93 51.74
N GLU A 80 4.73 12.99 51.29
CA GLU A 80 4.13 14.02 50.45
C GLU A 80 3.95 13.51 49.01
N ASN A 81 2.91 14.02 48.35
CA ASN A 81 2.63 13.70 46.96
C ASN A 81 3.71 14.25 46.02
N ILE A 82 4.17 13.42 45.08
CA ILE A 82 5.17 13.81 44.08
C ILE A 82 4.47 14.43 42.87
N LEU A 83 4.84 15.67 42.53
CA LEU A 83 4.37 16.35 41.33
C LEU A 83 5.20 15.92 40.11
N ALA A 84 4.62 15.12 39.22
CA ALA A 84 5.19 14.83 37.90
C ALA A 84 4.62 15.79 36.85
N VAL A 85 5.44 16.74 36.38
CA VAL A 85 5.06 17.65 35.30
C VAL A 85 5.30 16.98 33.95
N GLN A 86 4.22 16.58 33.28
CA GLN A 86 4.29 16.01 31.94
C GLN A 86 4.01 17.08 30.88
N LYS A 87 4.87 17.13 29.86
CA LYS A 87 4.73 18.07 28.74
C LYS A 87 4.10 17.33 27.55
N PRO A 88 2.98 17.82 27.00
CA PRO A 88 2.40 17.23 25.80
C PRO A 88 3.35 17.43 24.61
N ARG A 89 3.37 16.44 23.71
CA ARG A 89 4.20 16.46 22.52
C ARG A 89 3.33 16.55 21.28
N ARG A 90 3.89 17.13 20.21
CA ARG A 90 3.23 17.25 18.92
C ARG A 90 4.04 16.54 17.86
N VAL A 91 3.35 15.87 16.94
CA VAL A 91 3.94 15.27 15.74
C VAL A 91 3.53 16.12 14.55
N HIS A 92 4.52 16.58 13.80
CA HIS A 92 4.30 17.29 12.54
C HIS A 92 4.59 16.37 11.36
N PHE A 93 3.65 16.28 10.42
CA PHE A 93 3.84 15.55 9.17
C PHE A 93 4.06 16.55 8.03
N PRO A 94 5.28 16.65 7.47
CA PRO A 94 5.51 17.51 6.32
C PRO A 94 4.79 16.95 5.10
N LEU A 95 3.98 17.79 4.45
CA LEU A 95 3.35 17.46 3.17
C LEU A 95 4.40 17.57 2.05
N PHE A 96 4.28 16.70 1.06
CA PHE A 96 5.14 16.70 -0.12
C PHE A 96 4.32 16.44 -1.38
N GLU A 97 4.82 16.93 -2.50
CA GLU A 97 4.13 16.83 -3.78
C GLU A 97 4.74 15.72 -4.63
N ILE A 98 3.88 14.95 -5.31
CA ILE A 98 4.29 13.94 -6.28
C ILE A 98 3.61 14.27 -7.60
N ALA A 99 4.39 14.40 -8.66
CA ALA A 99 3.91 14.66 -10.00
C ALA A 99 4.42 13.59 -10.98
N SER A 100 3.58 13.21 -11.94
CA SER A 100 3.96 12.36 -13.07
C SER A 100 3.57 13.07 -14.37
N ASN A 101 4.55 13.33 -15.24
CA ASN A 101 4.34 14.02 -16.50
C ASN A 101 4.77 13.12 -17.68
N PRO A 102 3.90 12.23 -18.18
CA PRO A 102 4.22 11.40 -19.33
C PRO A 102 4.13 12.20 -20.64
N GLU A 103 5.25 12.33 -21.36
CA GLU A 103 5.28 12.93 -22.69
C GLU A 103 5.04 11.87 -23.77
N ILE A 104 4.10 12.14 -24.69
CA ILE A 104 3.72 11.19 -25.75
C ILE A 104 3.69 11.90 -27.10
N PRO A 105 4.47 11.44 -28.09
CA PRO A 105 4.47 12.05 -29.41
C PRO A 105 3.17 11.74 -30.17
N LEU A 106 2.69 12.75 -30.92
CA LEU A 106 1.41 12.67 -31.65
C LEU A 106 1.39 11.56 -32.71
N THR A 107 2.52 11.24 -33.31
CA THR A 107 2.65 10.14 -34.28
C THR A 107 2.29 8.80 -33.64
N GLN A 108 2.75 8.55 -32.42
CA GLN A 108 2.48 7.31 -31.69
C GLN A 108 1.01 7.20 -31.28
N VAL A 109 0.35 8.31 -30.94
CA VAL A 109 -1.09 8.31 -30.65
C VAL A 109 -1.90 7.90 -31.90
N LYS A 110 -1.47 8.32 -33.09
CA LYS A 110 -2.17 8.02 -34.35
C LYS A 110 -1.87 6.62 -34.91
N GLU A 111 -0.66 6.11 -34.69
CA GLU A 111 -0.23 4.79 -35.19
C GLU A 111 -0.77 3.61 -34.37
N ARG A 112 -1.05 3.82 -33.08
CA ARG A 112 -1.43 2.73 -32.17
C ARG A 112 -2.92 2.43 -32.26
N ARG A 113 -3.26 1.14 -32.21
CA ARG A 113 -4.64 0.64 -32.32
C ARG A 113 -5.41 0.63 -30.99
N PHE A 114 -4.77 1.09 -29.91
CA PHE A 114 -5.36 1.24 -28.58
C PHE A 114 -5.20 2.67 -28.11
N ASP A 115 -6.04 3.10 -27.17
CA ASP A 115 -5.97 4.43 -26.59
C ASP A 115 -4.72 4.59 -25.71
N LEU A 116 -3.68 5.14 -26.31
CA LEU A 116 -2.40 5.40 -25.65
C LEU A 116 -2.50 6.48 -24.58
N LEU A 117 -3.40 7.47 -24.75
CA LEU A 117 -3.57 8.57 -23.82
C LEU A 117 -4.22 8.08 -22.52
N GLN A 118 -5.34 7.38 -22.64
CA GLN A 118 -6.01 6.78 -21.48
C GLN A 118 -5.06 5.83 -20.73
N ARG A 119 -4.31 5.02 -21.48
CA ARG A 119 -3.35 4.09 -20.89
C ARG A 119 -2.22 4.80 -20.15
N ALA A 120 -1.69 5.88 -20.70
CA ALA A 120 -0.63 6.64 -20.05
C ALA A 120 -1.13 7.32 -18.77
N GLN A 121 -2.37 7.82 -18.75
CA GLN A 121 -2.99 8.36 -17.53
C GLN A 121 -3.14 7.30 -16.44
N ASP A 122 -3.59 6.09 -16.80
CA ASP A 122 -3.73 5.00 -15.82
C ASP A 122 -2.36 4.55 -15.27
N LEU A 123 -1.34 4.51 -16.13
CA LEU A 123 0.04 4.24 -15.71
C LEU A 123 0.61 5.35 -14.82
N ALA A 124 0.36 6.61 -15.15
CA ALA A 124 0.81 7.75 -14.35
C ALA A 124 0.21 7.70 -12.93
N LYS A 125 -1.09 7.39 -12.81
CA LYS A 125 -1.75 7.17 -11.52
C LYS A 125 -1.09 6.04 -10.73
N ALA A 126 -0.81 4.91 -11.38
CA ALA A 126 -0.15 3.77 -10.73
C ALA A 126 1.29 4.09 -10.30
N GLN A 127 2.03 4.91 -11.05
CA GLN A 127 3.38 5.34 -10.68
C GLN A 127 3.38 6.33 -9.52
N ILE A 128 2.44 7.27 -9.47
CA ILE A 128 2.28 8.18 -8.32
C ILE A 128 2.02 7.36 -7.05
N GLN A 129 1.14 6.37 -7.12
CA GLN A 129 0.87 5.46 -6.00
C GLN A 129 2.10 4.64 -5.57
N ALA A 130 2.92 4.19 -6.53
CA ALA A 130 4.14 3.46 -6.21
C ALA A 130 5.19 4.35 -5.53
N ALA A 131 5.37 5.58 -6.02
CA ALA A 131 6.29 6.55 -5.43
C ALA A 131 5.85 7.00 -4.02
N GLU A 132 4.54 7.12 -3.81
CA GLU A 132 3.96 7.37 -2.48
C GLU A 132 4.34 6.25 -1.50
N ASP A 133 4.14 4.99 -1.89
CA ASP A 133 4.45 3.83 -1.05
C ASP A 133 5.97 3.67 -0.80
N GLU A 134 6.81 3.93 -1.80
CA GLU A 134 8.28 3.93 -1.63
C GLU A 134 8.71 4.91 -0.54
N ARG A 135 8.12 6.11 -0.53
CA ARG A 135 8.41 7.11 0.50
C ARG A 135 7.93 6.66 1.88
N VAL A 136 6.77 6.02 1.97
CA VAL A 136 6.24 5.49 3.24
C VAL A 136 7.19 4.45 3.82
N PHE A 137 7.65 3.48 3.03
CA PHE A 137 8.60 2.48 3.52
C PHE A 137 9.97 3.07 3.86
N ALA A 138 10.46 4.03 3.08
CA ALA A 138 11.71 4.73 3.39
C ALA A 138 11.64 5.49 4.72
N ILE A 139 10.49 6.08 5.07
CA ILE A 139 10.29 6.73 6.36
C ILE A 139 10.29 5.69 7.50
N MET A 140 9.63 4.54 7.30
CA MET A 140 9.63 3.47 8.31
C MET A 140 11.05 2.95 8.60
N ASP A 141 11.85 2.74 7.56
CA ASP A 141 13.25 2.30 7.67
C ASP A 141 14.14 3.35 8.37
N ALA A 142 13.96 4.63 8.01
CA ALA A 142 14.68 5.72 8.67
C ALA A 142 14.34 5.80 10.17
N ILE A 143 13.08 5.60 10.55
CA ILE A 143 12.65 5.58 11.96
C ILE A 143 13.21 4.35 12.69
N ALA A 144 13.24 3.18 12.06
CA ALA A 144 13.81 1.98 12.66
C ALA A 144 15.32 2.13 12.93
N THR A 145 16.04 2.84 12.05
CA THR A 145 17.48 3.07 12.17
C THR A 145 17.84 4.19 13.15
N VAL A 146 17.19 5.35 13.03
CA VAL A 146 17.60 6.59 13.72
C VAL A 146 16.73 6.88 14.95
N GLY A 147 15.52 6.32 15.01
CA GLY A 147 14.49 6.73 15.97
C GLY A 147 13.65 7.91 15.44
N PHE A 148 12.83 8.48 16.32
CA PHE A 148 11.95 9.60 15.99
C PHE A 148 12.14 10.76 16.97
N ASP A 149 12.47 11.94 16.44
CA ASP A 149 12.69 13.17 17.20
C ASP A 149 13.77 12.98 18.28
N SER A 150 13.39 12.98 19.56
CA SER A 150 14.26 12.81 20.73
C SER A 150 14.23 11.40 21.30
N ILE A 151 13.47 10.49 20.68
CA ILE A 151 13.38 9.09 21.08
C ILE A 151 14.31 8.29 20.17
N GLY A 152 15.29 7.60 20.77
CA GLY A 152 16.14 6.65 20.05
C GLY A 152 15.36 5.47 19.45
N PRO A 153 16.02 4.61 18.67
CA PRO A 153 15.38 3.45 18.06
C PRO A 153 14.79 2.54 19.15
N THR A 154 13.46 2.39 19.15
CA THR A 154 12.74 1.54 20.12
C THR A 154 12.76 0.08 19.69
N ASN A 155 12.55 -0.16 18.38
CA ASN A 155 12.64 -1.47 17.73
C ASN A 155 13.64 -1.33 16.58
N PRO A 156 14.94 -1.55 16.81
CA PRO A 156 15.95 -1.43 15.78
C PRO A 156 15.76 -2.52 14.71
N ASP A 157 16.18 -2.23 13.49
CA ASP A 157 16.24 -3.24 12.44
C ASP A 157 17.20 -4.36 12.82
N ILE A 158 16.76 -5.61 12.66
CA ILE A 158 17.55 -6.80 12.96
C ILE A 158 17.86 -7.48 11.63
N PRO A 159 19.13 -7.47 11.18
CA PRO A 159 19.48 -8.10 9.92
C PRO A 159 19.31 -9.61 10.03
N VAL A 160 18.43 -10.16 9.19
CA VAL A 160 18.20 -11.61 9.10
C VAL A 160 18.94 -12.15 7.89
N ALA A 161 19.87 -13.08 8.09
CA ALA A 161 20.47 -13.83 6.99
C ALA A 161 19.44 -14.84 6.45
N ALA A 162 19.14 -14.78 5.15
CA ALA A 162 18.20 -15.69 4.50
C ALA A 162 18.59 -17.17 4.71
N PRO A 163 17.62 -18.09 4.87
CA PRO A 163 16.17 -17.91 4.68
C PRO A 163 15.42 -17.40 5.91
N LEU A 164 14.28 -16.74 5.69
CA LEU A 164 13.38 -16.32 6.76
C LEU A 164 12.78 -17.55 7.47
N THR A 165 13.08 -17.70 8.77
CA THR A 165 12.56 -18.80 9.59
C THR A 165 11.39 -18.37 10.49
N PRO A 166 10.48 -19.28 10.84
CA PRO A 166 9.35 -18.97 11.72
C PRO A 166 9.76 -18.49 13.12
N SER A 167 10.87 -18.99 13.67
CA SER A 167 11.36 -18.54 14.97
C SER A 167 11.74 -17.06 14.96
N VAL A 168 12.44 -16.60 13.92
CA VAL A 168 12.81 -15.20 13.76
C VAL A 168 11.58 -14.31 13.63
N MET A 169 10.54 -14.78 12.94
CA MET A 169 9.28 -14.04 12.83
C MET A 169 8.50 -14.00 14.16
N ALA A 170 8.54 -15.07 14.95
CA ALA A 170 7.91 -15.07 16.28
C ALA A 170 8.64 -14.11 17.24
N ASP A 171 9.97 -14.07 17.20
CA ASP A 171 10.77 -13.13 17.99
C ASP A 171 10.47 -11.67 17.59
N ALA A 172 10.28 -11.41 16.29
CA ALA A 172 9.87 -10.10 15.78
C ALA A 172 8.46 -9.69 16.27
N PHE A 173 7.52 -10.62 16.38
CA PHE A 173 6.21 -10.35 16.98
C PHE A 173 6.34 -9.97 18.46
N GLY A 174 7.17 -10.69 19.21
CA GLY A 174 7.45 -10.38 20.61
C GLY A 174 8.11 -9.01 20.84
N LEU A 175 8.78 -8.43 19.84
CA LEU A 175 9.28 -7.05 19.90
C LEU A 175 8.17 -6.00 19.87
N ILE A 176 7.05 -6.29 19.22
CA ILE A 176 5.90 -5.38 19.13
C ILE A 176 4.97 -5.59 20.32
N GLU A 177 4.67 -6.85 20.65
CA GLU A 177 3.69 -7.23 21.66
C GLU A 177 4.08 -6.83 23.09
N ARG A 178 5.38 -6.67 23.38
CA ARG A 178 5.86 -6.12 24.67
C ARG A 178 5.33 -4.71 24.95
N HIS A 179 4.92 -3.97 23.92
CA HIS A 179 4.34 -2.63 24.04
C HIS A 179 2.81 -2.66 24.16
N SER A 180 2.22 -3.81 24.49
CA SER A 180 0.76 -4.02 24.59
C SER A 180 0.00 -3.78 23.28
N LEU A 181 0.65 -4.03 22.15
CA LEU A 181 0.11 -3.87 20.81
C LEU A 181 0.14 -5.22 20.08
N MET A 182 -0.96 -5.59 19.43
CA MET A 182 -0.97 -6.79 18.57
C MET A 182 -0.39 -6.47 17.19
N VAL A 183 0.33 -7.42 16.60
CA VAL A 183 0.81 -7.28 15.23
C VAL A 183 -0.35 -7.43 14.25
N ALA A 184 -0.70 -6.35 13.56
CA ALA A 184 -1.83 -6.36 12.63
C ALA A 184 -1.46 -6.85 11.23
N ARG A 185 -0.27 -6.47 10.73
CA ARG A 185 0.11 -6.64 9.32
C ARG A 185 1.60 -6.84 9.16
N ILE A 186 1.99 -7.66 8.19
CA ILE A 186 3.39 -7.90 7.81
C ILE A 186 3.60 -7.43 6.37
N TYR A 187 4.61 -6.60 6.14
CA TYR A 187 5.02 -6.17 4.80
C TYR A 187 6.29 -6.91 4.39
N MET A 188 6.31 -7.42 3.17
CA MET A 188 7.50 -8.05 2.60
C MET A 188 7.49 -7.99 1.08
N ASN A 189 8.65 -8.20 0.49
CA ASN A 189 8.77 -8.38 -0.94
C ASN A 189 8.12 -9.70 -1.39
N ALA A 190 7.58 -9.75 -2.61
CA ALA A 190 7.05 -10.98 -3.19
C ALA A 190 8.10 -12.10 -3.31
N VAL A 191 9.39 -11.77 -3.44
CA VAL A 191 10.50 -12.73 -3.47
C VAL A 191 10.67 -13.39 -2.10
N ASP A 192 10.71 -12.61 -1.03
CA ASP A 192 10.87 -13.13 0.34
C ASP A 192 9.64 -13.92 0.81
N TYR A 193 8.45 -13.55 0.30
CA TYR A 193 7.23 -14.34 0.53
C TYR A 193 7.35 -15.78 0.02
N ALA A 194 8.25 -16.06 -0.93
CA ALA A 194 8.51 -17.42 -1.36
C ALA A 194 9.07 -18.30 -0.22
N ASP A 195 9.78 -17.72 0.74
CA ASP A 195 10.31 -18.48 1.89
C ASP A 195 9.20 -18.87 2.87
N ILE A 196 8.21 -18.00 3.09
CA ILE A 196 7.03 -18.32 3.90
C ILE A 196 6.23 -19.48 3.28
N ARG A 197 6.14 -19.53 1.95
CA ARG A 197 5.50 -20.67 1.26
C ARG A 197 6.26 -21.99 1.42
N LYS A 198 7.55 -21.94 1.74
CA LYS A 198 8.39 -23.12 1.99
C LYS A 198 8.36 -23.54 3.45
N TRP A 199 7.70 -22.79 4.34
CA TRP A 199 7.59 -23.17 5.75
C TRP A 199 6.90 -24.54 5.88
N GLY A 200 7.46 -25.37 6.75
CA GLY A 200 7.05 -26.76 6.91
C GLY A 200 5.62 -26.93 7.42
N ARG A 201 5.09 -28.13 7.20
CA ARG A 201 3.72 -28.55 7.54
C ARG A 201 3.38 -28.47 9.03
N ASP A 202 4.39 -28.41 9.89
CA ASP A 202 4.26 -28.41 11.36
C ASP A 202 3.99 -27.01 11.96
N ILE A 203 4.06 -25.95 11.16
CA ILE A 203 4.07 -24.56 11.65
C ILE A 203 2.86 -23.75 11.16
N LEU A 204 2.28 -24.14 10.02
CA LEU A 204 1.08 -23.52 9.47
C LEU A 204 -0.16 -24.34 9.87
N ASP A 205 -1.12 -23.71 10.55
CA ASP A 205 -2.40 -24.33 10.90
C ASP A 205 -3.16 -24.84 9.66
N THR A 206 -3.95 -25.90 9.84
CA THR A 206 -4.67 -26.64 8.78
C THR A 206 -5.65 -25.74 8.03
N GLU A 207 -6.26 -24.74 8.69
CA GLU A 207 -7.12 -23.75 8.03
C GLU A 207 -6.32 -22.83 7.09
N SER A 208 -5.18 -22.32 7.53
CA SER A 208 -4.27 -21.51 6.70
C SER A 208 -3.72 -22.31 5.52
N GLN A 209 -3.46 -23.61 5.70
CA GLN A 209 -3.07 -24.50 4.60
C GLN A 209 -4.20 -24.69 3.59
N ALA A 210 -5.43 -24.92 4.04
CA ALA A 210 -6.59 -25.08 3.18
C ALA A 210 -6.89 -23.80 2.37
N VAL A 211 -6.69 -22.62 2.98
CA VAL A 211 -6.82 -21.33 2.31
C VAL A 211 -5.69 -21.12 1.30
N LEU A 212 -4.43 -21.38 1.65
CA LEU A 212 -3.29 -21.27 0.74
C LEU A 212 -3.45 -22.18 -0.50
N LEU A 213 -3.88 -23.43 -0.30
CA LEU A 213 -4.12 -24.39 -1.39
C LEU A 213 -5.33 -24.05 -2.25
N ARG A 214 -6.40 -23.47 -1.68
CA ARG A 214 -7.62 -23.12 -2.42
C ARG A 214 -7.56 -21.78 -3.11
N THR A 215 -6.83 -20.80 -2.57
CA THR A 215 -6.97 -19.40 -3.00
C THR A 215 -5.76 -18.86 -3.74
N GLY A 216 -4.55 -19.42 -3.54
CA GLY A 216 -3.32 -18.78 -4.01
C GLY A 216 -3.13 -17.33 -3.51
N LEU A 217 -3.94 -16.90 -2.52
CA LEU A 217 -3.99 -15.55 -1.98
C LEU A 217 -3.14 -15.46 -0.71
N GLN A 218 -2.72 -14.23 -0.41
CA GLN A 218 -1.89 -13.84 0.72
C GLN A 218 -2.41 -14.43 2.04
N ALA A 219 -1.56 -15.20 2.74
CA ALA A 219 -1.92 -15.86 3.99
C ALA A 219 -2.02 -14.88 5.17
N VAL A 220 -2.84 -15.24 6.15
CA VAL A 220 -2.81 -14.68 7.50
C VAL A 220 -1.85 -15.53 8.32
N LEU A 221 -0.86 -14.90 8.97
CA LEU A 221 0.08 -15.56 9.86
C LEU A 221 -0.18 -15.11 11.30
N TRP A 222 -0.57 -16.05 12.18
CA TRP A 222 -0.84 -15.79 13.60
C TRP A 222 -1.75 -14.57 13.85
N GLY A 223 -2.78 -14.40 13.03
CA GLY A 223 -3.72 -13.27 13.10
C GLY A 223 -3.30 -12.00 12.34
N ALA A 224 -2.04 -11.90 11.90
CA ALA A 224 -1.55 -10.78 11.09
C ALA A 224 -1.73 -11.04 9.58
N GLN A 225 -2.19 -10.03 8.84
CA GLN A 225 -2.34 -10.13 7.39
C GLN A 225 -1.00 -9.89 6.68
N ILE A 226 -0.58 -10.81 5.83
CA ILE A 226 0.63 -10.62 5.00
C ILE A 226 0.25 -9.80 3.76
N ILE A 227 0.97 -8.70 3.54
CA ILE A 227 0.82 -7.87 2.34
C ILE A 227 2.15 -7.87 1.61
N THR A 228 2.14 -8.44 0.39
CA THR A 228 3.31 -8.43 -0.48
C THR A 228 3.31 -7.16 -1.34
N SER A 229 4.39 -6.39 -1.24
CA SER A 229 4.66 -5.25 -2.13
C SER A 229 5.70 -5.62 -3.18
N ARG A 230 5.85 -4.76 -4.20
CA ARG A 230 6.87 -4.92 -5.25
C ARG A 230 8.28 -4.95 -4.66
#